data_AF-A0A1D6DYW0-F1
#
_entry.id   AF-A0A1D6DYW0-F1
#
_cell.length_a   1.000
_cell.length_b   1.000
_cell.length_c   1.000
_cell.angle_alpha   90.00
_cell.angle_beta   90.00
_cell.angle_gamma   90.00
#
_symmetry.space_group_name_H-M   'P 1'
#
loop_
_entity.id
_entity.type
_entity.pdbx_description
1 polymer ?
#
loop_
_entity_poly.entity_id
_entity_poly.type
_entity_poly.pdbx_seq_one_letter_code
_entity_poly.pdbx_strand_id
1 'polypeptide(L)'
;MEQMIYALYDTNGRQVPQELVEKLGKVFEKILEETGKLREEINEDMSIAKAIAIVMARNPHLRQEGIAHEVLQWYLCRMEGWFATDADSISLQGWDQEVLLPGGHGLMVRGYRPVINTLAKGLDIRLNHKVVEIVRHRNRVEVTVSSGQTFVADAAVVTVPLGVLKAKTIKFEPRLPEWKEEAIRELTVGVENKIVLHFGQVFWPNVEFLGVVSSSTYGCSYFLNLHKATGHPVLVYMPAGRLARDIEKTSDEAAAQFAFSQLKKILPNAAEPINYLVSRWGSDENTLGSYTFDGVNKPRDLYEKLRIPVDNLFFAGEATSVKYTGTVHGAFSTGVMAAEECKMRVLERFRELDMLEMCHPAMGEDSPVSVPLLISRL
;
A
#
# COMPACT_ATOMS: atom_id res chain seq x y z
N MET A 1 -2.37 4.27 24.52
CA MET A 1 -2.07 5.11 23.35
C MET A 1 -2.01 6.53 23.85
N GLU A 2 -0.87 7.21 23.76
CA GLU A 2 -0.89 8.68 23.88
C GLU A 2 -1.84 9.20 22.80
N GLN A 3 -2.76 10.07 23.21
CA GLN A 3 -3.75 10.65 22.31
C GLN A 3 -3.00 11.58 21.35
N MET A 4 -2.95 11.23 20.06
CA MET A 4 -2.37 12.09 19.02
C MET A 4 -2.99 13.49 19.13
N ILE A 5 -2.16 14.54 19.17
CA ILE A 5 -2.61 15.91 19.37
C ILE A 5 -2.80 16.56 18.00
N TYR A 6 -3.98 17.14 17.79
CA TYR A 6 -4.36 17.82 16.55
C TYR A 6 -4.49 19.31 16.79
N ALA A 7 -4.10 20.13 15.81
CA ALA A 7 -4.54 21.51 15.73
C ALA A 7 -5.36 21.68 14.46
N LEU A 8 -6.69 21.77 14.62
CA LEU A 8 -7.61 21.99 13.50
C LEU A 8 -8.01 23.45 13.44
N TYR A 9 -8.19 23.96 12.22
CA TYR A 9 -8.55 25.34 11.95
C TYR A 9 -9.64 25.38 10.88
N ASP A 10 -10.54 26.36 10.99
CA ASP A 10 -11.50 26.64 9.93
C ASP A 10 -10.84 27.32 8.72
N THR A 11 -11.62 27.48 7.65
CA THR A 11 -11.14 28.14 6.41
C THR A 11 -10.78 29.62 6.56
N ASN A 12 -11.12 30.23 7.70
CA ASN A 12 -10.76 31.61 8.06
C ASN A 12 -9.54 31.67 9.00
N GLY A 13 -8.90 30.55 9.28
CA GLY A 13 -7.72 30.46 10.14
C GLY A 13 -8.03 30.52 11.64
N ARG A 14 -9.28 30.36 12.05
CA ARG A 14 -9.64 30.29 13.47
C ARG A 14 -9.48 28.86 13.96
N GLN A 15 -8.75 28.69 15.06
CA GLN A 15 -8.54 27.38 15.66
C GLN A 15 -9.86 26.83 16.18
N VAL A 16 -10.15 25.58 15.83
CA VAL A 16 -11.29 24.83 16.35
C VAL A 16 -10.98 24.43 17.80
N PRO A 17 -11.89 24.65 18.77
CA PRO A 17 -11.67 24.27 20.15
C PRO A 17 -11.37 22.77 20.27
N GLN A 18 -10.30 22.42 21.01
CA GLN A 18 -9.85 21.04 21.16
C GLN A 18 -10.95 20.13 21.74
N GLU A 19 -11.73 20.62 22.71
CA GLU A 19 -12.87 19.90 23.29
C GLU A 19 -13.92 19.52 22.23
N LEU A 20 -14.14 20.39 21.23
CA LEU A 20 -15.06 20.10 20.13
C LEU A 20 -14.48 19.02 19.20
N VAL A 21 -13.19 19.09 18.89
CA VAL A 21 -12.49 18.09 18.07
C VAL A 21 -12.58 16.71 18.72
N GLU A 22 -12.32 16.61 20.03
CA GLU A 22 -12.40 15.37 20.79
C GLU A 22 -13.83 14.83 20.91
N LYS A 23 -14.80 15.71 21.18
CA LYS A 23 -16.22 15.34 21.20
C LYS A 23 -16.63 14.76 19.85
N LEU A 24 -16.23 15.37 18.75
CA LEU A 24 -16.60 14.94 17.41
C LEU A 24 -15.83 13.70 16.93
N GLY A 25 -14.64 13.45 17.47
CA GLY A 25 -13.96 12.16 17.31
C GLY A 25 -14.82 11.02 17.84
N LYS A 26 -15.36 11.16 19.06
CA LYS A 26 -16.29 10.17 19.65
C LYS A 26 -17.60 10.04 18.86
N VAL A 27 -18.11 11.13 18.29
CA VAL A 27 -19.29 11.08 17.40
C VAL A 27 -18.95 10.32 16.12
N PHE A 28 -17.78 10.55 15.52
CA PHE A 28 -17.34 9.85 14.32
C PHE A 28 -17.13 8.35 14.58
N GLU A 29 -16.49 7.98 15.70
CA GLU A 29 -16.38 6.59 16.17
C GLU A 29 -17.77 5.94 16.27
N LYS A 30 -18.73 6.63 16.90
CA LYS A 30 -20.11 6.14 17.01
C LYS A 30 -20.80 6.01 15.65
N ILE A 31 -20.56 6.92 14.71
CA ILE A 31 -21.06 6.79 13.34
C ILE A 31 -20.51 5.50 12.71
N LEU A 32 -19.21 5.23 12.86
CA LEU A 32 -18.59 4.00 12.33
C LEU A 32 -19.15 2.74 13.00
N GLU A 33 -19.36 2.74 14.33
CA GLU A 33 -20.05 1.65 15.03
C GLU A 33 -21.45 1.36 14.45
N GLU A 34 -22.23 2.41 14.19
CA GLU A 34 -23.55 2.28 13.57
C GLU A 34 -23.47 1.80 12.12
N THR A 35 -22.40 2.13 11.37
CA THR A 35 -22.18 1.53 10.04
C THR A 35 -21.85 0.04 10.15
N GLY A 36 -21.18 -0.40 11.22
CA GLY A 36 -20.96 -1.82 11.52
C GLY A 36 -22.27 -2.57 11.76
N LYS A 37 -23.21 -1.97 12.49
CA LYS A 37 -24.57 -2.54 12.66
C LYS A 37 -25.33 -2.58 11.35
N LEU A 38 -25.26 -1.50 10.55
CA LEU A 38 -25.88 -1.45 9.23
C LEU A 38 -25.35 -2.56 8.31
N ARG A 39 -24.05 -2.86 8.38
CA ARG A 39 -23.42 -3.97 7.65
C ARG A 39 -23.98 -5.33 8.05
N GLU A 40 -24.28 -5.55 9.31
CA GLU A 40 -24.90 -6.80 9.79
C GLU A 40 -26.36 -6.94 9.33
N GLU A 41 -27.07 -5.81 9.20
CA GLU A 41 -28.46 -5.77 8.72
C GLU A 41 -28.58 -5.95 7.20
N ILE A 42 -27.64 -5.39 6.42
CA ILE A 42 -27.70 -5.36 4.96
C ILE A 42 -26.64 -6.30 4.38
N ASN A 43 -27.11 -7.34 3.67
CA ASN A 43 -26.23 -8.35 3.06
C ASN A 43 -25.54 -7.89 1.76
N GLU A 44 -25.84 -6.68 1.28
CA GLU A 44 -25.20 -6.08 0.09
C GLU A 44 -24.09 -5.11 0.51
N ASP A 45 -22.98 -5.12 -0.24
CA ASP A 45 -21.91 -4.16 -0.02
C ASP A 45 -22.26 -2.77 -0.56
N MET A 46 -21.70 -1.74 0.07
CA MET A 46 -21.85 -0.35 -0.33
C MET A 46 -20.64 0.46 0.10
N SER A 47 -20.55 1.70 -0.37
CA SER A 47 -19.49 2.58 0.08
C SER A 47 -19.70 3.06 1.51
N ILE A 48 -18.60 3.35 2.21
CA ILE A 48 -18.63 3.99 3.52
C ILE A 48 -19.37 5.33 3.47
N ALA A 49 -19.18 6.13 2.43
CA ALA A 49 -19.94 7.38 2.27
C ALA A 49 -21.46 7.15 2.24
N LYS A 50 -21.93 6.11 1.52
CA LYS A 50 -23.36 5.76 1.47
C LYS A 50 -23.85 5.22 2.83
N ALA A 51 -23.05 4.38 3.48
CA ALA A 51 -23.37 3.84 4.81
C ALA A 51 -23.52 4.97 5.85
N ILE A 52 -22.58 5.91 5.89
CA ILE A 52 -22.62 7.09 6.77
C ILE A 52 -23.89 7.92 6.50
N ALA A 53 -24.25 8.16 5.23
CA ALA A 53 -25.46 8.89 4.89
C ALA A 53 -26.74 8.21 5.42
N ILE A 54 -26.83 6.87 5.33
CA ILE A 54 -27.94 6.08 5.88
C ILE A 54 -27.97 6.18 7.41
N VAL A 55 -26.82 6.01 8.08
CA VAL A 55 -26.70 6.13 9.53
C VAL A 55 -27.15 7.51 10.01
N MET A 56 -26.71 8.58 9.34
CA MET A 56 -27.13 9.95 9.66
C MET A 56 -28.63 10.19 9.40
N ALA A 57 -29.24 9.50 8.45
CA ALA A 57 -30.69 9.55 8.22
C ALA A 57 -31.48 8.84 9.33
N ARG A 58 -31.00 7.69 9.80
CA ARG A 58 -31.63 6.92 10.89
C ARG A 58 -31.40 7.54 12.27
N ASN A 59 -30.28 8.25 12.44
CA ASN A 59 -29.87 8.84 13.70
C ASN A 59 -29.68 10.37 13.57
N PRO A 60 -30.78 11.17 13.51
CA PRO A 60 -30.68 12.61 13.34
C PRO A 60 -29.83 13.33 14.39
N HIS A 61 -29.74 12.77 15.60
CA HIS A 61 -28.93 13.32 16.71
C HIS A 61 -27.41 13.23 16.47
N LEU A 62 -26.95 12.39 15.53
CA LEU A 62 -25.53 12.32 15.13
C LEU A 62 -25.17 13.39 14.10
N ARG A 63 -26.16 13.99 13.42
CA ARG A 63 -25.92 15.05 12.45
C ARG A 63 -25.33 16.28 13.15
N GLN A 64 -24.37 16.88 12.48
CA GLN A 64 -23.72 18.10 12.91
C GLN A 64 -23.88 19.17 11.83
N GLU A 65 -23.85 20.43 12.25
CA GLU A 65 -23.97 21.60 11.38
C GLU A 65 -22.82 22.58 11.62
N GLY A 66 -22.60 23.49 10.66
CA GLY A 66 -21.53 24.48 10.73
C GLY A 66 -20.16 23.84 10.99
N ILE A 67 -19.39 24.43 11.89
CA ILE A 67 -18.02 23.96 12.19
C ILE A 67 -17.96 22.51 12.68
N ALA A 68 -19.01 22.02 13.35
CA ALA A 68 -19.05 20.65 13.82
C ALA A 68 -19.20 19.66 12.65
N HIS A 69 -19.92 20.04 11.60
CA HIS A 69 -19.96 19.26 10.36
C HIS A 69 -18.58 19.22 9.68
N GLU A 70 -17.90 20.35 9.60
CA GLU A 70 -16.59 20.45 8.95
C GLU A 70 -15.53 19.59 9.64
N VAL A 71 -15.57 19.49 10.96
CA VAL A 71 -14.70 18.58 11.72
C VAL A 71 -15.02 17.10 11.42
N LEU A 72 -16.29 16.73 11.24
CA LEU A 72 -16.63 15.36 10.80
C LEU A 72 -16.12 15.07 9.39
N GLN A 73 -16.20 16.04 8.46
CA GLN A 73 -15.60 15.91 7.13
C GLN A 73 -14.08 15.74 7.21
N TRP A 74 -13.42 16.38 8.16
CA TRP A 74 -11.98 16.20 8.38
C TRP A 74 -11.63 14.78 8.85
N TYR A 75 -12.43 14.20 9.76
CA TYR A 75 -12.25 12.79 10.15
C TYR A 75 -12.45 11.84 8.98
N LEU A 76 -13.45 12.10 8.13
CA LEU A 76 -13.66 11.33 6.90
C LEU A 76 -12.51 11.51 5.89
N CYS A 77 -12.01 12.73 5.71
CA CYS A 77 -10.82 13.03 4.90
C CYS A 77 -9.59 12.25 5.37
N ARG A 78 -9.42 12.09 6.69
CA ARG A 78 -8.33 11.27 7.24
C ARG A 78 -8.53 9.79 6.93
N MET A 79 -9.76 9.28 6.99
CA MET A 79 -10.07 7.92 6.56
C MET A 79 -9.75 7.73 5.07
N GLU A 80 -10.09 8.69 4.21
CA GLU A 80 -9.70 8.68 2.79
C GLU A 80 -8.18 8.66 2.60
N GLY A 81 -7.44 9.38 3.45
CA GLY A 81 -5.99 9.32 3.54
C GLY A 81 -5.46 7.93 3.87
N TRP A 82 -6.08 7.24 4.84
CA TRP A 82 -5.69 5.87 5.22
C TRP A 82 -5.81 4.90 4.04
N PHE A 83 -6.93 4.95 3.31
CA PHE A 83 -7.20 4.04 2.19
C PHE A 83 -6.69 4.54 0.83
N ALA A 84 -6.01 5.70 0.80
CA ALA A 84 -5.57 6.35 -0.42
C ALA A 84 -6.70 6.55 -1.47
N THR A 85 -7.95 6.71 -1.04
CA THR A 85 -9.11 6.78 -1.94
C THR A 85 -10.25 7.54 -1.30
N ASP A 86 -11.22 7.97 -2.11
CA ASP A 86 -12.40 8.69 -1.63
C ASP A 86 -13.38 7.73 -0.92
N ALA A 87 -14.14 8.24 0.04
CA ALA A 87 -15.03 7.43 0.89
C ALA A 87 -16.19 6.76 0.13
N ASP A 88 -16.45 7.20 -1.10
CA ASP A 88 -17.40 6.58 -2.01
C ASP A 88 -16.88 5.29 -2.68
N SER A 89 -15.60 4.98 -2.51
CA SER A 89 -14.93 3.83 -3.10
C SER A 89 -14.52 2.77 -2.07
N ILE A 90 -14.52 3.13 -0.77
CA ILE A 90 -14.17 2.23 0.34
C ILE A 90 -15.36 1.30 0.65
N SER A 91 -15.14 -0.01 0.60
CA SER A 91 -16.14 -1.03 0.94
C SER A 91 -16.56 -0.98 2.41
N LEU A 92 -17.87 -0.97 2.68
CA LEU A 92 -18.41 -1.16 4.02
C LEU A 92 -18.07 -2.55 4.58
N GLN A 93 -17.99 -3.56 3.71
CA GLN A 93 -17.62 -4.92 4.12
C GLN A 93 -16.14 -5.06 4.47
N GLY A 94 -15.25 -4.26 3.85
CA GLY A 94 -13.80 -4.41 3.97
C GLY A 94 -13.06 -3.40 4.87
N TRP A 95 -13.64 -2.22 5.15
CA TRP A 95 -12.88 -1.10 5.74
C TRP A 95 -12.24 -1.37 7.12
N ASP A 96 -12.73 -2.33 7.90
CA ASP A 96 -12.23 -2.64 9.25
C ASP A 96 -11.61 -4.04 9.37
N GLN A 97 -11.34 -4.71 8.25
CA GLN A 97 -10.85 -6.09 8.23
C GLN A 97 -9.33 -6.21 8.44
N GLU A 98 -8.60 -5.10 8.44
CA GLU A 98 -7.15 -5.07 8.69
C GLU A 98 -6.80 -5.56 10.10
N VAL A 99 -5.79 -6.43 10.19
CA VAL A 99 -5.30 -6.90 11.48
C VAL A 99 -4.30 -5.89 12.05
N LEU A 100 -4.72 -5.15 13.08
CA LEU A 100 -3.85 -4.20 13.78
C LEU A 100 -2.83 -4.93 14.69
N LEU A 101 -1.56 -4.59 14.52
CA LEU A 101 -0.48 -5.09 15.37
C LEU A 101 -0.46 -4.36 16.73
N PRO A 102 -0.11 -5.06 17.83
CA PRO A 102 0.01 -4.43 19.14
C PRO A 102 1.18 -3.42 19.17
N GLY A 103 1.08 -2.42 20.05
CA GLY A 103 2.15 -1.43 20.26
C GLY A 103 1.91 -0.06 19.60
N GLY A 104 0.87 0.06 18.75
CA GLY A 104 0.50 1.33 18.13
C GLY A 104 1.39 1.74 16.95
N HIS A 105 1.27 3.00 16.52
CA HIS A 105 2.00 3.54 15.37
C HIS A 105 3.32 4.20 15.80
N GLY A 106 4.38 3.95 15.04
CA GLY A 106 5.68 4.61 15.19
C GLY A 106 6.18 5.20 13.87
N LEU A 107 6.91 6.32 13.96
CA LEU A 107 7.57 6.93 12.82
C LEU A 107 9.05 6.53 12.77
N MET A 108 9.50 6.05 11.61
CA MET A 108 10.92 5.76 11.37
C MET A 108 11.70 7.06 11.18
N VAL A 109 12.27 7.61 12.25
CA VAL A 109 12.95 8.94 12.26
C VAL A 109 14.16 9.05 11.33
N ARG A 110 14.73 7.92 10.88
CA ARG A 110 15.82 7.86 9.88
C ARG A 110 15.32 7.50 8.48
N GLY A 111 14.01 7.55 8.25
CA GLY A 111 13.35 7.05 7.05
C GLY A 111 13.37 5.52 6.95
N TYR A 112 12.70 4.99 5.92
CA TYR A 112 12.62 3.54 5.67
C TYR A 112 13.84 2.97 4.93
N ARG A 113 14.64 3.84 4.29
CA ARG A 113 15.79 3.44 3.47
C ARG A 113 16.82 2.56 4.20
N PRO A 114 17.16 2.76 5.49
CA PRO A 114 18.08 1.87 6.20
C PRO A 114 17.60 0.42 6.27
N VAL A 115 16.29 0.18 6.35
CA VAL A 115 15.71 -1.19 6.35
C VAL A 115 15.97 -1.84 4.99
N ILE A 116 15.63 -1.14 3.90
CA ILE A 116 15.83 -1.63 2.53
C ILE A 116 17.31 -1.89 2.25
N ASN A 117 18.18 -0.95 2.60
CA ASN A 117 19.63 -1.09 2.42
C ASN A 117 20.19 -2.29 3.20
N THR A 118 19.61 -2.62 4.35
CA THR A 118 20.06 -3.77 5.15
C THR A 118 19.65 -5.08 4.49
N LEU A 119 18.40 -5.18 4.02
CA LEU A 119 17.90 -6.36 3.30
C LEU A 119 18.61 -6.58 1.96
N ALA A 120 19.08 -5.51 1.31
CA ALA A 120 19.78 -5.58 0.04
C ALA A 120 21.24 -6.08 0.10
N LYS A 121 21.84 -6.17 1.31
CA LYS A 121 23.25 -6.52 1.45
C LYS A 121 23.52 -7.94 0.95
N GLY A 122 24.50 -8.08 0.06
CA GLY A 122 24.94 -9.37 -0.47
C GLY A 122 24.04 -9.96 -1.57
N LEU A 123 23.00 -9.23 -2.01
CA LEU A 123 22.14 -9.64 -3.12
C LEU A 123 22.66 -9.11 -4.46
N ASP A 124 22.48 -9.89 -5.53
CA ASP A 124 22.68 -9.41 -6.90
C ASP A 124 21.46 -8.60 -7.36
N ILE A 125 21.54 -7.28 -7.23
CA ILE A 125 20.45 -6.35 -7.60
C ILE A 125 20.81 -5.60 -8.86
N ARG A 126 20.03 -5.81 -9.93
CA ARG A 126 20.19 -5.16 -11.23
C ARG A 126 19.22 -3.98 -11.36
N LEU A 127 19.69 -2.77 -11.08
CA LEU A 127 18.93 -1.54 -11.29
C LEU A 127 18.85 -1.19 -12.79
N ASN A 128 17.88 -0.36 -13.19
CA ASN A 128 17.66 0.04 -14.59
C ASN A 128 17.37 -1.13 -15.56
N HIS A 129 16.77 -2.21 -15.07
CA HIS A 129 16.40 -3.40 -15.83
C HIS A 129 14.87 -3.54 -15.84
N LYS A 130 14.18 -2.71 -16.63
CA LYS A 130 12.72 -2.73 -16.72
C LYS A 130 12.27 -4.00 -17.46
N VAL A 131 11.64 -4.93 -16.75
CA VAL A 131 11.07 -6.15 -17.34
C VAL A 131 9.93 -5.79 -18.28
N VAL A 132 9.89 -6.39 -19.47
CA VAL A 132 8.85 -6.17 -20.50
C VAL A 132 8.17 -7.47 -20.94
N GLU A 133 8.83 -8.62 -20.78
CA GLU A 133 8.26 -9.93 -21.12
C GLU A 133 8.75 -11.02 -20.16
N ILE A 134 7.84 -11.92 -19.80
CA ILE A 134 8.11 -13.11 -19.00
C ILE A 134 7.54 -14.32 -19.76
N VAL A 135 8.44 -15.17 -20.26
CA VAL A 135 8.09 -16.43 -20.93
C VAL A 135 8.30 -17.58 -19.96
N ARG A 136 7.25 -18.36 -19.72
CA ARG A 136 7.28 -19.53 -18.83
C ARG A 136 7.22 -20.81 -19.65
N HIS A 137 8.15 -21.72 -19.35
CA HIS A 137 8.18 -23.08 -19.87
C HIS A 137 8.02 -24.06 -18.71
N ARG A 138 7.85 -25.35 -19.02
CA ARG A 138 7.69 -26.41 -18.00
C ARG A 138 8.77 -26.36 -16.90
N ASN A 139 9.99 -25.99 -17.27
CA ASN A 139 11.20 -26.17 -16.46
C ASN A 139 12.11 -24.92 -16.41
N ARG A 140 11.65 -23.78 -16.93
CA ARG A 140 12.42 -22.52 -16.88
C ARG A 140 11.52 -21.32 -17.08
N VAL A 141 12.01 -20.15 -16.68
CA VAL A 141 11.43 -18.85 -16.95
C VAL A 141 12.50 -18.03 -17.68
N GLU A 142 12.07 -17.33 -18.73
CA GLU A 142 12.88 -16.36 -19.46
C GLU A 142 12.29 -14.97 -19.19
N VAL A 143 13.11 -14.04 -18.72
CA VAL A 143 12.72 -12.67 -18.36
C VAL A 143 13.47 -11.70 -19.25
N THR A 144 12.75 -11.03 -20.15
CA THR A 144 13.32 -10.05 -21.08
C THR A 144 13.09 -8.65 -20.54
N VAL A 145 14.16 -7.86 -20.51
CA VAL A 145 14.14 -6.45 -20.10
C VAL A 145 14.14 -5.53 -21.32
N SER A 146 13.81 -4.26 -21.12
CA SER A 146 13.63 -3.26 -22.20
C SER A 146 14.87 -3.03 -23.06
N SER A 147 16.07 -3.39 -22.60
CA SER A 147 17.30 -3.36 -23.40
C SER A 147 17.41 -4.52 -24.42
N GLY A 148 16.49 -5.49 -24.38
CA GLY A 148 16.53 -6.72 -25.16
C GLY A 148 17.34 -7.85 -24.52
N GLN A 149 17.97 -7.62 -23.35
CA GLN A 149 18.63 -8.68 -22.61
C GLN A 149 17.61 -9.65 -21.98
N THR A 150 17.90 -10.95 -22.03
CA THR A 150 17.09 -11.99 -21.42
C THR A 150 17.85 -12.71 -20.31
N PHE A 151 17.18 -12.90 -19.18
CA PHE A 151 17.66 -13.69 -18.05
C PHE A 151 16.90 -15.02 -18.02
N VAL A 152 17.60 -16.11 -17.67
CA VAL A 152 17.00 -17.44 -17.58
C VAL A 152 17.15 -17.97 -16.16
N ALA A 153 16.07 -18.51 -15.61
CA ALA A 153 16.03 -19.11 -14.27
C ALA A 153 15.09 -20.32 -14.25
N ASP A 154 15.15 -21.16 -13.21
CA ASP A 154 14.20 -22.27 -13.03
C ASP A 154 12.79 -21.79 -12.65
N ALA A 155 12.72 -20.70 -11.89
CA ALA A 155 11.49 -20.08 -11.39
C ALA A 155 11.68 -18.56 -11.22
N ALA A 156 10.58 -17.82 -11.12
CA ALA A 156 10.59 -16.38 -10.87
C ALA A 156 9.58 -15.98 -9.79
N VAL A 157 9.97 -15.02 -8.95
CA VAL A 157 9.07 -14.37 -7.99
C VAL A 157 8.72 -12.99 -8.54
N VAL A 158 7.44 -12.78 -8.85
CA VAL A 158 6.89 -11.53 -9.39
C VAL A 158 6.42 -10.67 -8.21
N THR A 159 7.13 -9.57 -7.97
CA THR A 159 6.79 -8.55 -6.96
C THR A 159 6.38 -7.21 -7.59
N VAL A 160 5.91 -7.26 -8.83
CA VAL A 160 5.52 -6.08 -9.62
C VAL A 160 4.28 -5.44 -8.98
N PRO A 161 4.26 -4.11 -8.76
CA PRO A 161 3.09 -3.44 -8.19
C PRO A 161 1.81 -3.68 -9.00
N LEU A 162 0.68 -3.76 -8.31
CA LEU A 162 -0.59 -4.08 -8.95
C LEU A 162 -0.97 -3.08 -10.05
N GLY A 163 -0.66 -1.78 -9.87
CA GLY A 163 -0.88 -0.76 -10.90
C GLY A 163 -0.16 -1.07 -12.21
N VAL A 164 1.07 -1.57 -12.14
CA VAL A 164 1.86 -1.99 -13.31
C VAL A 164 1.28 -3.25 -13.96
N LEU A 165 0.86 -4.23 -13.16
CA LEU A 165 0.18 -5.43 -13.68
C LEU A 165 -1.13 -5.07 -14.40
N LYS A 166 -1.91 -4.13 -13.85
CA LYS A 166 -3.14 -3.61 -14.47
C LYS A 166 -2.89 -2.89 -15.79
N ALA A 167 -1.77 -2.17 -15.90
CA ALA A 167 -1.39 -1.46 -17.11
C ALA A 167 -0.93 -2.41 -18.24
N LYS A 168 -0.73 -3.70 -17.94
CA LYS A 168 -0.34 -4.75 -18.91
C LYS A 168 0.93 -4.38 -19.70
N THR A 169 1.86 -3.69 -19.03
CA THR A 169 3.15 -3.28 -19.61
C THR A 169 4.16 -4.43 -19.67
N ILE A 170 3.90 -5.52 -18.95
CA ILE A 170 4.67 -6.77 -18.98
C ILE A 170 3.84 -7.83 -19.70
N LYS A 171 4.38 -8.41 -20.77
CA LYS A 171 3.77 -9.52 -21.49
C LYS A 171 4.08 -10.85 -20.79
N PHE A 172 3.06 -11.66 -20.53
CA PHE A 172 3.22 -13.02 -20.01
C PHE A 172 2.91 -14.04 -21.11
N GLU A 173 3.84 -14.98 -21.35
CA GLU A 173 3.73 -16.00 -22.40
C GLU A 173 3.98 -17.41 -21.84
N PRO A 174 3.00 -18.34 -21.92
CA PRO A 174 1.61 -18.10 -22.28
C PRO A 174 0.91 -17.20 -21.26
N ARG A 175 -0.22 -16.62 -21.68
CA ARG A 175 -1.03 -15.71 -20.85
C ARG A 175 -1.33 -16.32 -19.48
N LEU A 176 -1.50 -15.44 -18.49
CA LEU A 176 -1.91 -15.85 -17.16
C LEU A 176 -3.33 -16.45 -17.22
N PRO A 177 -3.65 -17.45 -16.37
CA PRO A 177 -5.01 -17.98 -16.29
C PRO A 177 -6.06 -16.89 -15.99
N GLU A 178 -7.30 -17.06 -16.45
CA GLU A 178 -8.35 -16.02 -16.28
C GLU A 178 -8.56 -15.65 -14.81
N TRP A 179 -8.52 -16.59 -13.86
CA TRP A 179 -8.66 -16.28 -12.43
C TRP A 179 -7.55 -15.33 -11.90
N LYS A 180 -6.38 -15.33 -12.53
CA LYS A 180 -5.27 -14.42 -12.22
C LYS A 180 -5.46 -13.08 -12.91
N GLU A 181 -5.83 -13.07 -14.19
CA GLU A 181 -6.15 -11.82 -14.91
C GLU A 181 -7.37 -11.10 -14.28
N GLU A 182 -8.36 -11.83 -13.78
CA GLU A 182 -9.48 -11.32 -12.98
C GLU A 182 -8.98 -10.65 -11.70
N ALA A 183 -8.14 -11.33 -10.91
CA ALA A 183 -7.59 -10.75 -9.68
C ALA A 183 -6.84 -9.44 -9.95
N ILE A 184 -5.99 -9.41 -10.99
CA ILE A 184 -5.28 -8.20 -11.41
C ILE A 184 -6.26 -7.09 -11.81
N ARG A 185 -7.33 -7.43 -12.54
CA ARG A 185 -8.33 -6.46 -13.04
C ARG A 185 -9.25 -5.93 -11.94
N GLU A 186 -9.65 -6.76 -10.98
CA GLU A 186 -10.67 -6.42 -9.99
C GLU A 186 -10.13 -5.83 -8.69
N LEU A 187 -8.92 -6.20 -8.26
CA LEU A 187 -8.29 -5.56 -7.10
C LEU A 187 -8.16 -4.06 -7.34
N THR A 188 -8.34 -3.28 -6.28
CA THR A 188 -8.34 -1.81 -6.32
C THR A 188 -7.03 -1.24 -5.81
N VAL A 189 -6.59 -0.13 -6.41
CA VAL A 189 -5.37 0.59 -6.02
C VAL A 189 -5.72 2.06 -5.79
N GLY A 190 -5.34 2.58 -4.63
CA GLY A 190 -5.51 3.98 -4.25
C GLY A 190 -4.37 4.87 -4.74
N VAL A 191 -4.53 6.18 -4.58
CA VAL A 191 -3.49 7.19 -4.78
C VAL A 191 -3.49 8.14 -3.58
N GLU A 192 -2.36 8.16 -2.87
CA GLU A 192 -1.99 9.12 -1.82
C GLU A 192 -0.61 9.65 -2.17
N ASN A 193 -0.47 10.97 -2.22
CA ASN A 193 0.79 11.65 -2.48
C ASN A 193 1.27 12.40 -1.24
N LYS A 194 2.54 12.81 -1.26
CA LYS A 194 3.18 13.60 -0.21
C LYS A 194 3.80 14.83 -0.83
N ILE A 195 3.41 15.99 -0.31
CA ILE A 195 4.02 17.29 -0.62
C ILE A 195 4.77 17.71 0.65
N VAL A 196 6.09 17.55 0.62
CA VAL A 196 6.99 17.88 1.71
C VAL A 196 7.38 19.35 1.57
N LEU A 197 7.13 20.14 2.61
CA LEU A 197 7.51 21.54 2.70
C LEU A 197 8.58 21.70 3.79
N HIS A 198 9.78 22.12 3.40
CA HIS A 198 10.89 22.38 4.32
C HIS A 198 11.01 23.88 4.54
N PHE A 199 11.09 24.31 5.79
CA PHE A 199 11.13 25.71 6.19
C PHE A 199 12.46 26.07 6.87
N GLY A 200 12.81 27.36 6.92
CA GLY A 200 14.01 27.79 7.64
C GLY A 200 13.88 27.70 9.17
N GLN A 201 12.65 27.78 9.70
CA GLN A 201 12.35 27.73 11.13
C GLN A 201 10.92 27.23 11.37
N VAL A 202 10.66 26.75 12.58
CA VAL A 202 9.31 26.35 13.02
C VAL A 202 8.51 27.58 13.43
N PHE A 203 7.29 27.69 12.91
CA PHE A 203 6.33 28.76 13.24
C PHE A 203 4.92 28.22 13.57
N TRP A 204 4.79 26.90 13.69
CA TRP A 204 3.54 26.20 13.99
C TRP A 204 3.56 25.59 15.40
N PRO A 205 2.40 25.29 16.00
CA PRO A 205 2.32 24.62 17.30
C PRO A 205 2.96 23.22 17.27
N ASN A 206 3.48 22.77 18.42
CA ASN A 206 4.11 21.46 18.58
C ASN A 206 3.08 20.30 18.70
N VAL A 207 2.33 20.07 17.63
CA VAL A 207 1.30 19.02 17.51
C VAL A 207 1.73 17.95 16.49
N GLU A 208 1.12 16.77 16.50
CA GLU A 208 1.37 15.71 15.50
C GLU A 208 0.87 16.13 14.12
N PHE A 209 -0.34 16.72 14.08
CA PHE A 209 -0.97 17.14 12.85
C PHE A 209 -1.59 18.52 12.95
N LEU A 210 -1.47 19.28 11.87
CA LEU A 210 -2.25 20.49 11.62
C LEU A 210 -3.27 20.20 10.53
N GLY A 211 -4.48 20.75 10.62
CA GLY A 211 -5.49 20.51 9.59
C GLY A 211 -6.41 21.69 9.34
N VAL A 212 -6.90 21.78 8.10
CA VAL A 212 -8.00 22.67 7.72
C VAL A 212 -9.27 21.84 7.68
N VAL A 213 -10.31 22.27 8.39
CA VAL A 213 -11.65 21.71 8.27
C VAL A 213 -12.42 22.47 7.18
N SER A 214 -13.28 21.75 6.46
CA SER A 214 -14.09 22.30 5.36
C SER A 214 -15.41 21.54 5.26
N SER A 215 -16.37 22.07 4.50
CA SER A 215 -17.69 21.46 4.29
C SER A 215 -17.67 20.18 3.46
N SER A 216 -16.53 19.82 2.86
CA SER A 216 -16.31 18.57 2.14
C SER A 216 -14.93 18.00 2.42
N THR A 217 -14.78 16.69 2.27
CA THR A 217 -13.48 16.00 2.44
C THR A 217 -12.43 16.53 1.47
N TYR A 218 -12.81 16.85 0.22
CA TYR A 218 -11.91 17.43 -0.79
C TYR A 218 -11.32 18.78 -0.37
N GLY A 219 -12.09 19.58 0.38
CA GLY A 219 -11.63 20.87 0.91
C GLY A 219 -10.87 20.75 2.24
N CYS A 220 -10.93 19.59 2.90
CA CYS A 220 -10.17 19.35 4.12
C CYS A 220 -8.69 19.13 3.80
N SER A 221 -7.84 19.39 4.77
CA SER A 221 -6.43 19.05 4.66
C SER A 221 -5.82 18.65 5.99
N TYR A 222 -4.72 17.93 5.92
CA TYR A 222 -3.88 17.67 7.09
C TYR A 222 -2.40 17.63 6.70
N PHE A 223 -1.58 18.13 7.62
CA PHE A 223 -0.13 18.18 7.55
C PHE A 223 0.45 17.35 8.68
N LEU A 224 1.33 16.41 8.36
CA LEU A 224 2.15 15.72 9.35
C LEU A 224 3.30 16.65 9.77
N ASN A 225 3.44 16.87 11.07
CA ASN A 225 4.54 17.62 11.65
C ASN A 225 5.77 16.73 11.87
N LEU A 226 6.70 16.72 10.91
CA LEU A 226 7.95 15.95 11.06
C LEU A 226 8.94 16.59 12.04
N HIS A 227 8.78 17.85 12.41
CA HIS A 227 9.62 18.47 13.43
C HIS A 227 9.48 17.76 14.78
N LYS A 228 8.24 17.39 15.17
CA LYS A 228 7.99 16.73 16.45
C LYS A 228 8.75 15.40 16.60
N ALA A 229 8.94 14.68 15.50
CA ALA A 229 9.60 13.37 15.50
C ALA A 229 11.09 13.42 15.11
N THR A 230 11.52 14.40 14.30
CA THR A 230 12.87 14.41 13.71
C THR A 230 13.69 15.65 14.05
N GLY A 231 13.09 16.68 14.64
CA GLY A 231 13.71 17.98 14.90
C GLY A 231 13.86 18.88 13.65
N HIS A 232 13.55 18.38 12.45
CA HIS A 232 13.65 19.18 11.22
C HIS A 232 12.37 20.01 10.98
N PRO A 233 12.47 21.29 10.59
CA PRO A 233 11.34 22.18 10.32
C PRO A 233 10.60 21.79 9.03
N VAL A 234 9.90 20.66 9.06
CA VAL A 234 9.24 20.06 7.89
C VAL A 234 7.77 19.75 8.20
N LEU A 235 6.89 20.18 7.30
CA LEU A 235 5.49 19.77 7.25
C LEU A 235 5.23 18.93 5.99
N VAL A 236 4.46 17.86 6.11
CA VAL A 236 4.10 17.01 4.97
C VAL A 236 2.60 17.04 4.74
N TYR A 237 2.18 17.62 3.63
CA TYR A 237 0.80 17.63 3.17
C TYR A 237 0.49 16.33 2.42
N MET A 238 -0.61 15.65 2.75
CA MET A 238 -0.92 14.30 2.27
C MET A 238 -2.28 14.24 1.54
N PRO A 239 -2.36 14.65 0.26
CA PRO A 239 -3.59 14.51 -0.52
C PRO A 239 -3.81 13.04 -0.91
N ALA A 240 -5.07 12.61 -0.87
CA ALA A 240 -5.51 11.27 -1.27
C ALA A 240 -6.66 11.33 -2.28
N GLY A 241 -6.97 10.19 -2.91
CA GLY A 241 -8.14 10.03 -3.78
C GLY A 241 -8.15 11.01 -4.96
N ARG A 242 -9.31 11.61 -5.23
CA ARG A 242 -9.49 12.61 -6.29
C ARG A 242 -8.52 13.79 -6.17
N LEU A 243 -8.30 14.31 -4.96
CA LEU A 243 -7.39 15.43 -4.77
C LEU A 243 -5.96 15.07 -5.15
N ALA A 244 -5.49 13.87 -4.79
CA ALA A 244 -4.16 13.40 -5.21
C ALA A 244 -4.05 13.31 -6.73
N ARG A 245 -5.07 12.77 -7.40
CA ARG A 245 -5.14 12.66 -8.87
C ARG A 245 -5.19 14.02 -9.57
N ASP A 246 -5.82 15.02 -8.98
CA ASP A 246 -5.84 16.37 -9.54
C ASP A 246 -4.48 17.06 -9.37
N ILE A 247 -3.82 16.90 -8.22
CA ILE A 247 -2.46 17.37 -7.99
C ILE A 247 -1.47 16.77 -8.99
N GLU A 248 -1.64 15.49 -9.35
CA GLU A 248 -0.79 14.83 -10.35
C GLU A 248 -0.82 15.47 -11.74
N LYS A 249 -1.85 16.28 -12.06
CA LYS A 249 -1.97 17.00 -13.33
C LYS A 249 -1.26 18.36 -13.33
N THR A 250 -0.75 18.79 -12.17
CA THR A 250 -0.09 20.09 -11.98
C THR A 250 1.43 19.95 -11.93
N SER A 251 2.21 21.03 -12.07
CA SER A 251 3.66 21.00 -11.83
C SER A 251 3.99 20.84 -10.34
N ASP A 252 5.23 20.44 -10.01
CA ASP A 252 5.66 20.33 -8.61
C ASP A 252 5.60 21.67 -7.86
N GLU A 253 5.92 22.76 -8.55
CA GLU A 253 5.80 24.11 -8.00
C GLU A 253 4.34 24.46 -7.69
N ALA A 254 3.41 24.20 -8.62
CA ALA A 254 1.99 24.45 -8.40
C ALA A 254 1.41 23.59 -7.26
N ALA A 255 1.84 22.32 -7.17
CA ALA A 255 1.47 21.44 -6.07
C ALA A 255 2.00 21.95 -4.72
N ALA A 256 3.27 22.36 -4.65
CA ALA A 256 3.86 22.95 -3.46
C ALA A 256 3.17 24.26 -3.06
N GLN A 257 2.87 25.13 -4.01
CA GLN A 257 2.10 26.36 -3.79
C GLN A 257 0.68 26.07 -3.31
N PHE A 258 0.02 25.04 -3.85
CA PHE A 258 -1.29 24.61 -3.37
C PHE A 258 -1.23 24.16 -1.91
N ALA A 259 -0.31 23.27 -1.56
CA ALA A 259 -0.13 22.84 -0.16
C ALA A 259 0.20 24.03 0.75
N PHE A 260 1.10 24.92 0.32
CA PHE A 260 1.45 26.12 1.07
C PHE A 260 0.26 27.08 1.22
N SER A 261 -0.62 27.18 0.23
CA SER A 261 -1.85 27.98 0.32
C SER A 261 -2.80 27.45 1.40
N GLN A 262 -2.91 26.12 1.56
CA GLN A 262 -3.68 25.52 2.65
C GLN A 262 -3.07 25.85 4.01
N LEU A 263 -1.73 25.86 4.10
CA LEU A 263 -1.03 26.27 5.31
C LEU A 263 -1.25 27.76 5.63
N LYS A 264 -1.22 28.64 4.62
CA LYS A 264 -1.49 30.07 4.78
C LYS A 264 -2.91 30.38 5.24
N LYS A 265 -3.90 29.52 4.97
CA LYS A 265 -5.25 29.67 5.54
C LYS A 265 -5.23 29.59 7.07
N ILE A 266 -4.37 28.75 7.64
CA ILE A 266 -4.32 28.48 9.08
C ILE A 266 -3.24 29.28 9.80
N LEU A 267 -2.17 29.64 9.08
CA LEU A 267 -1.06 30.42 9.56
C LEU A 267 -0.78 31.54 8.54
N PRO A 268 -1.51 32.68 8.59
CA PRO A 268 -1.40 33.76 7.59
C PRO A 268 0.01 34.35 7.48
N ASN A 269 0.77 34.33 8.57
CA ASN A 269 2.15 34.82 8.65
C ASN A 269 3.20 33.71 8.40
N ALA A 270 2.79 32.57 7.83
CA ALA A 270 3.69 31.48 7.50
C ALA A 270 4.81 31.94 6.56
N ALA A 271 6.06 31.68 6.96
CA ALA A 271 7.21 31.89 6.10
C ALA A 271 7.16 30.94 4.90
N GLU A 272 7.71 31.36 3.75
CA GLU A 272 7.77 30.52 2.57
C GLU A 272 8.67 29.30 2.79
N PRO A 273 8.32 28.13 2.20
CA PRO A 273 9.20 26.98 2.25
C PRO A 273 10.51 27.28 1.50
N ILE A 274 11.63 26.92 2.10
CA ILE A 274 12.97 27.04 1.48
C ILE A 274 13.25 25.91 0.51
N ASN A 275 12.51 24.80 0.59
CA ASN A 275 12.57 23.69 -0.35
C ASN A 275 11.27 22.88 -0.31
N TYR A 276 10.98 22.13 -1.37
CA TYR A 276 9.83 21.22 -1.43
C TYR A 276 10.15 19.95 -2.21
N LEU A 277 9.39 18.88 -1.92
CA LEU A 277 9.38 17.64 -2.69
C LEU A 277 7.94 17.18 -2.89
N VAL A 278 7.62 16.69 -4.09
CA VAL A 278 6.28 16.23 -4.45
C VAL A 278 6.37 14.79 -4.96
N SER A 279 5.64 13.86 -4.36
CA SER A 279 5.49 12.51 -4.90
C SER A 279 4.36 12.44 -5.93
N ARG A 280 4.45 11.48 -6.85
CA ARG A 280 3.46 11.23 -7.91
C ARG A 280 3.24 9.74 -8.14
N TRP A 281 2.71 9.05 -7.13
CA TRP A 281 2.60 7.59 -7.14
C TRP A 281 1.65 7.06 -8.22
N GLY A 282 0.60 7.79 -8.57
CA GLY A 282 -0.38 7.39 -9.58
C GLY A 282 0.15 7.44 -11.02
N SER A 283 1.18 8.26 -11.28
CA SER A 283 1.78 8.48 -12.60
C SER A 283 3.23 8.01 -12.70
N ASP A 284 3.84 7.59 -11.59
CA ASP A 284 5.11 6.88 -11.59
C ASP A 284 4.96 5.55 -12.34
N GLU A 285 5.75 5.38 -13.40
CA GLU A 285 5.66 4.24 -14.31
C GLU A 285 5.98 2.88 -13.67
N ASN A 286 6.62 2.88 -12.49
CA ASN A 286 7.02 1.68 -11.77
C ASN A 286 6.03 1.31 -10.66
N THR A 287 5.04 2.15 -10.35
CA THR A 287 4.01 1.86 -9.33
C THR A 287 2.59 1.97 -9.86
N LEU A 288 2.26 3.04 -10.61
CA LEU A 288 0.93 3.34 -11.15
C LEU A 288 -0.19 3.26 -10.10
N GLY A 289 0.07 3.86 -8.95
CA GLY A 289 -0.75 3.87 -7.75
C GLY A 289 0.09 3.81 -6.48
N SER A 290 -0.56 3.99 -5.33
CA SER A 290 0.10 3.93 -4.02
C SER A 290 0.04 2.52 -3.44
N TYR A 291 -1.15 2.05 -3.07
CA TYR A 291 -1.35 0.74 -2.45
C TYR A 291 -2.78 0.23 -2.60
N THR A 292 -2.98 -1.07 -2.40
CA THR A 292 -4.31 -1.70 -2.46
C THR A 292 -5.22 -1.34 -1.30
N PHE A 293 -6.52 -1.39 -1.56
CA PHE A 293 -7.59 -1.25 -0.58
C PHE A 293 -8.80 -2.10 -1.01
N ASP A 294 -9.74 -2.34 -0.10
CA ASP A 294 -10.97 -3.08 -0.39
C ASP A 294 -12.04 -2.20 -1.02
N GLY A 295 -12.23 -2.38 -2.33
CA GLY A 295 -13.23 -1.68 -3.12
C GLY A 295 -14.65 -2.23 -2.96
N VAL A 296 -15.64 -1.37 -3.16
CA VAL A 296 -17.06 -1.75 -3.10
C VAL A 296 -17.40 -2.85 -4.12
N ASN A 297 -18.17 -3.85 -3.68
CA ASN A 297 -18.67 -4.96 -4.52
C ASN A 297 -17.57 -5.78 -5.21
N LYS A 298 -16.39 -5.90 -4.58
CA LYS A 298 -15.31 -6.76 -5.07
C LYS A 298 -15.41 -8.19 -4.51
N PRO A 299 -15.08 -9.23 -5.30
CA PRO A 299 -14.92 -10.58 -4.77
C PRO A 299 -13.92 -10.62 -3.60
N ARG A 300 -14.18 -11.48 -2.60
CA ARG A 300 -13.36 -11.56 -1.38
C ARG A 300 -12.05 -12.33 -1.55
N ASP A 301 -11.98 -13.20 -2.56
CA ASP A 301 -10.86 -14.11 -2.78
C ASP A 301 -9.76 -13.53 -3.69
N LEU A 302 -9.85 -12.24 -4.05
CA LEU A 302 -8.95 -11.66 -5.05
C LEU A 302 -7.48 -11.61 -4.62
N TYR A 303 -7.18 -11.28 -3.36
CA TYR A 303 -5.80 -11.28 -2.85
C TYR A 303 -5.20 -12.68 -2.84
N GLU A 304 -6.01 -13.69 -2.49
CA GLU A 304 -5.62 -15.10 -2.52
C GLU A 304 -5.36 -15.55 -3.95
N LYS A 305 -6.29 -15.25 -4.87
CA LYS A 305 -6.09 -15.46 -6.31
C LYS A 305 -4.83 -14.76 -6.79
N LEU A 306 -4.54 -13.52 -6.43
CA LEU A 306 -3.31 -12.86 -6.88
C LEU A 306 -2.04 -13.54 -6.33
N ARG A 307 -2.09 -14.13 -5.14
CA ARG A 307 -0.95 -14.84 -4.53
C ARG A 307 -0.66 -16.21 -5.15
N ILE A 308 -1.69 -16.99 -5.54
CA ILE A 308 -1.52 -18.39 -5.98
C ILE A 308 -0.48 -18.50 -7.12
N PRO A 309 0.56 -19.35 -7.01
CA PRO A 309 1.54 -19.51 -8.08
C PRO A 309 0.92 -19.98 -9.41
N VAL A 310 1.57 -19.63 -10.52
CA VAL A 310 1.24 -20.12 -11.87
C VAL A 310 2.46 -20.85 -12.41
N ASP A 311 2.42 -22.18 -12.38
CA ASP A 311 3.54 -23.05 -12.74
C ASP A 311 4.82 -22.74 -11.93
N ASN A 312 5.81 -22.12 -12.56
CA ASN A 312 7.07 -21.69 -11.94
C ASN A 312 7.15 -20.16 -11.71
N LEU A 313 6.00 -19.47 -11.73
CA LEU A 313 5.85 -18.07 -11.35
C LEU A 313 5.15 -17.95 -9.99
N PHE A 314 5.83 -17.35 -9.03
CA PHE A 314 5.31 -17.05 -7.70
C PHE A 314 4.99 -15.56 -7.61
N PHE A 315 4.02 -15.17 -6.79
CA PHE A 315 3.59 -13.77 -6.68
C PHE A 315 3.70 -13.32 -5.23
N ALA A 316 4.30 -12.15 -5.02
CA ALA A 316 4.44 -11.52 -3.71
C ALA A 316 4.29 -10.01 -3.80
N GLY A 317 4.27 -9.34 -2.65
CA GLY A 317 4.02 -7.90 -2.53
C GLY A 317 2.78 -7.60 -1.71
N GLU A 318 2.51 -6.31 -1.46
CA GLU A 318 1.42 -5.89 -0.59
C GLU A 318 0.05 -6.39 -1.08
N ALA A 319 -0.18 -6.37 -2.40
CA ALA A 319 -1.42 -6.81 -3.04
C ALA A 319 -1.65 -8.33 -3.00
N THR A 320 -0.75 -9.11 -2.39
CA THR A 320 -0.89 -10.57 -2.19
C THR A 320 -1.11 -10.95 -0.72
N SER A 321 -1.18 -9.94 0.16
CA SER A 321 -1.40 -10.12 1.59
C SER A 321 -2.91 -10.09 1.86
N VAL A 322 -3.44 -11.11 2.52
CA VAL A 322 -4.87 -11.14 2.90
C VAL A 322 -5.12 -10.37 4.20
N LYS A 323 -4.13 -10.33 5.10
CA LYS A 323 -4.28 -9.77 6.47
C LYS A 323 -3.73 -8.35 6.63
N TYR A 324 -2.80 -7.97 5.76
CA TYR A 324 -1.98 -6.75 5.88
C TYR A 324 -1.81 -6.07 4.52
N THR A 325 -2.91 -5.85 3.81
CA THR A 325 -2.96 -5.17 2.51
C THR A 325 -2.38 -3.77 2.61
N GLY A 326 -1.75 -3.26 1.54
CA GLY A 326 -1.19 -1.91 1.50
C GLY A 326 -0.04 -1.60 2.47
N THR A 327 0.53 -2.59 3.15
CA THR A 327 1.60 -2.38 4.14
C THR A 327 2.95 -2.95 3.74
N VAL A 328 4.02 -2.38 4.30
CA VAL A 328 5.39 -2.89 4.13
C VAL A 328 5.58 -4.27 4.78
N HIS A 329 5.00 -4.49 5.97
CA HIS A 329 5.13 -5.79 6.65
C HIS A 329 4.31 -6.88 5.96
N GLY A 330 3.17 -6.54 5.33
CA GLY A 330 2.46 -7.42 4.42
C GLY A 330 3.31 -7.83 3.23
N ALA A 331 3.93 -6.86 2.55
CA ALA A 331 4.84 -7.14 1.44
C ALA A 331 6.05 -8.01 1.84
N PHE A 332 6.63 -7.76 3.01
CA PHE A 332 7.74 -8.57 3.54
C PHE A 332 7.28 -10.01 3.82
N SER A 333 6.14 -10.17 4.50
CA SER A 333 5.59 -11.49 4.85
C SER A 333 5.27 -12.32 3.60
N THR A 334 4.65 -11.72 2.59
CA THR A 334 4.33 -12.44 1.34
C THR A 334 5.57 -12.76 0.52
N GLY A 335 6.60 -11.91 0.57
CA GLY A 335 7.91 -12.20 -0.01
C GLY A 335 8.59 -13.43 0.60
N VAL A 336 8.58 -13.55 1.94
CA VAL A 336 9.10 -14.74 2.64
C VAL A 336 8.32 -16.00 2.25
N MET A 337 6.99 -15.92 2.19
CA MET A 337 6.15 -17.04 1.77
C MET A 337 6.47 -17.50 0.34
N ALA A 338 6.48 -16.57 -0.63
CA ALA A 338 6.77 -16.89 -2.02
C ALA A 338 8.19 -17.45 -2.21
N ALA A 339 9.16 -16.97 -1.43
CA ALA A 339 10.52 -17.51 -1.45
C ALA A 339 10.56 -18.97 -0.95
N GLU A 340 9.83 -19.31 0.10
CA GLU A 340 9.78 -20.69 0.62
C GLU A 340 9.04 -21.62 -0.35
N GLU A 341 7.90 -21.19 -0.90
CA GLU A 341 7.17 -21.93 -1.93
C GLU A 341 8.03 -22.19 -3.18
N CYS A 342 8.75 -21.16 -3.63
CA CYS A 342 9.70 -21.26 -4.74
C CYS A 342 10.82 -22.26 -4.43
N LYS A 343 11.44 -22.18 -3.25
CA LYS A 343 12.48 -23.09 -2.81
C LYS A 343 11.99 -24.54 -2.80
N MET A 344 10.82 -24.79 -2.21
CA MET A 344 10.23 -26.13 -2.13
C MET A 344 9.98 -26.72 -3.52
N ARG A 345 9.37 -25.95 -4.42
CA ARG A 345 9.06 -26.38 -5.78
C ARG A 345 10.32 -26.72 -6.59
N VAL A 346 11.37 -25.92 -6.44
CA VAL A 346 12.65 -26.15 -7.11
C VAL A 346 13.33 -27.41 -6.55
N LEU A 347 13.34 -27.61 -5.23
CA LEU A 347 13.93 -28.80 -4.60
C LEU A 347 13.20 -30.10 -4.95
N GLU A 348 11.87 -30.08 -4.98
CA GLU A 348 11.06 -31.24 -5.40
C GLU A 348 11.42 -31.68 -6.82
N ARG A 349 11.59 -30.71 -7.72
CA ARG A 349 11.99 -30.99 -9.10
C ARG A 349 13.42 -31.57 -9.19
N PHE A 350 14.37 -31.06 -8.40
CA PHE A 350 15.71 -31.66 -8.37
C PHE A 350 15.67 -33.10 -7.85
N ARG A 351 14.87 -33.40 -6.83
CA ARG A 351 14.68 -34.77 -6.36
C ARG A 351 14.02 -35.67 -7.41
N GLU A 352 13.04 -35.16 -8.16
CA GLU A 352 12.44 -35.90 -9.28
C GLU A 352 13.46 -36.21 -10.37
N LEU A 353 14.34 -35.26 -10.69
CA LEU A 353 15.43 -35.45 -11.66
C LEU A 353 16.45 -36.49 -11.17
N ASP A 354 16.90 -36.39 -9.91
CA ASP A 354 17.80 -37.38 -9.31
C ASP A 354 17.18 -38.79 -9.36
N MET A 355 15.88 -38.91 -9.03
CA MET A 355 15.15 -40.19 -9.08
C MET A 355 14.98 -40.72 -10.52
N LEU A 356 14.78 -39.84 -11.51
CA LEU A 356 14.70 -40.21 -12.92
C LEU A 356 16.06 -40.64 -13.48
N GLU A 357 17.16 -39.98 -13.09
CA GLU A 357 18.52 -40.39 -13.41
C GLU A 357 18.88 -41.73 -12.77
N MET A 358 18.44 -41.99 -11.52
CA MET A 358 18.59 -43.29 -10.87
C MET A 358 17.73 -44.40 -11.53
N CYS A 359 16.58 -44.06 -12.11
CA CYS A 359 15.70 -45.00 -12.81
C CYS A 359 16.14 -45.29 -14.25
N HIS A 360 17.12 -44.56 -14.80
CA HIS A 360 17.77 -44.87 -16.06
C HIS A 360 19.13 -45.55 -15.78
N PRO A 361 19.20 -46.89 -15.69
CA PRO A 361 20.50 -47.55 -15.71
C PRO A 361 21.13 -47.23 -17.07
N ALA A 362 22.30 -46.61 -17.04
CA ALA A 362 23.10 -46.32 -18.23
C ALA A 362 23.21 -47.60 -19.08
N MET A 363 22.57 -47.60 -20.24
CA MET A 363 22.91 -48.49 -21.34
C MET A 363 24.27 -48.01 -21.85
N GLY A 364 25.37 -48.58 -21.33
CA GLY A 364 26.70 -48.25 -21.81
C GLY A 364 27.84 -48.69 -20.89
N GLU A 365 28.38 -49.86 -21.23
CA GLU A 365 29.74 -50.36 -20.99
C GLU A 365 30.13 -50.94 -19.62
N ASP A 366 30.60 -52.19 -19.72
CA ASP A 366 31.14 -53.05 -18.68
C ASP A 366 32.21 -52.36 -17.82
N SER A 367 32.06 -52.46 -16.51
CA SER A 367 33.16 -52.30 -15.55
C SER A 367 32.90 -53.23 -14.37
N PRO A 368 33.91 -54.01 -13.93
CA PRO A 368 33.68 -55.14 -13.04
C PRO A 368 33.36 -54.66 -11.62
N VAL A 369 32.32 -55.26 -11.06
CA VAL A 369 31.94 -55.19 -9.66
C VAL A 369 33.16 -55.56 -8.80
N SER A 370 33.68 -54.59 -8.03
CA SER A 370 34.54 -54.86 -6.89
C SER A 370 33.75 -54.59 -5.61
N VAL A 371 33.33 -55.67 -4.96
CA VAL A 371 32.79 -55.64 -3.60
C VAL A 371 33.98 -55.53 -2.65
N PRO A 372 34.06 -54.52 -1.77
CA PRO A 372 35.02 -54.57 -0.67
C PRO A 372 34.48 -55.50 0.40
N LEU A 373 35.23 -56.57 0.66
CA LEU A 373 35.08 -57.45 1.81
C LEU A 373 35.06 -56.66 3.11
N LEU A 374 34.03 -56.90 3.91
CA LEU A 374 33.97 -56.62 5.33
C LEU A 374 35.10 -57.39 6.05
N ILE A 375 35.98 -56.68 6.74
CA ILE A 375 36.78 -57.22 7.84
C ILE A 375 36.54 -56.34 9.07
N SER A 376 35.99 -56.98 10.11
CA SER A 376 35.72 -56.39 11.43
C SER A 376 36.96 -56.34 12.34
N ARG A 377 36.82 -55.53 13.41
CA ARG A 377 37.60 -55.42 14.67
C ARG A 377 38.72 -54.38 14.59
N LEU A 378 38.81 -53.39 15.48
CA LEU A 378 38.30 -53.23 16.85
C LEU A 378 37.33 -52.06 17.03
#